data_AF-A0A965QBC2-F1
#
_entry.id   AF-A0A965QBC2-F1
#
_cell.length_a   1.000
_cell.length_b   1.000
_cell.length_c   1.000
_cell.angle_alpha   90.00
_cell.angle_beta   90.00
_cell.angle_gamma   90.00
#
_symmetry.space_group_name_H-M   'P 1'
#
loop_
_entity.id
_entity.type
_entity.pdbx_description
1 polymer ?
#
loop_
_entity_poly.entity_id
_entity_poly.type
_entity_poly.pdbx_seq_one_letter_code
_entity_poly.pdbx_strand_id
1 'polypeptide(L)'
;MHDTLFDTQGKWDKLANPRAFFDSLALALGLKASSYKSCVDSPSSKLLVETDRDNARTAGVQSTPTFFVQIQAPGKPVTTFRKLEGAYPVADFRKVLDAALAAAKK
;
A
#
# COMPACT_ATOMS: atom_id res chain seq x y z
N MET A 1 5.42 3.52 10.37
CA MET A 1 5.47 4.89 9.83
C MET A 1 4.38 5.20 8.80
N HIS A 2 3.81 4.19 8.12
CA HIS A 2 2.77 4.38 7.09
C HIS A 2 1.66 5.37 7.50
N ASP A 3 0.98 5.12 8.62
CA ASP A 3 -0.15 5.95 9.05
C ASP A 3 0.27 7.39 9.31
N THR A 4 1.38 7.59 10.02
CA THR A 4 1.94 8.92 10.28
C THR A 4 2.29 9.67 8.99
N LEU A 5 2.75 8.98 7.95
CA LEU A 5 3.02 9.60 6.64
C LEU A 5 1.72 10.06 5.98
N PHE A 6 0.65 9.24 6.02
CA PHE A 6 -0.66 9.64 5.48
C PHE A 6 -1.29 10.78 6.30
N ASP A 7 -1.30 10.68 7.62
CA ASP A 7 -1.87 11.69 8.52
C ASP A 7 -1.21 13.07 8.37
N THR A 8 0.07 13.09 7.99
CA THR A 8 0.84 14.31 7.79
C THR A 8 1.03 14.69 6.33
N GLN A 9 0.33 14.04 5.39
CA GLN A 9 0.51 14.23 3.95
C GLN A 9 0.45 15.68 3.51
N GLY A 10 -0.55 16.43 3.96
CA GLY A 10 -0.69 17.85 3.62
C GLY A 10 0.40 18.78 4.15
N LYS A 11 1.35 18.26 4.95
CA LYS A 11 2.53 18.99 5.42
C LYS A 11 3.75 18.76 4.53
N TRP A 12 3.91 17.53 4.03
CA TRP A 12 5.12 17.15 3.29
C TRP A 12 4.93 17.09 1.78
N ASP A 13 3.69 16.99 1.28
CA ASP A 13 3.36 16.90 -0.16
C ASP A 13 3.85 18.11 -0.97
N LYS A 14 3.93 19.28 -0.33
CA LYS A 14 4.39 20.55 -0.93
C LYS A 14 5.89 20.80 -0.77
N LEU A 15 6.61 19.95 -0.05
CA LEU A 15 8.04 20.12 0.15
C LEU A 15 8.81 19.64 -1.09
N ALA A 16 9.76 20.44 -1.56
CA ALA A 16 10.65 20.04 -2.65
C ALA A 16 11.47 18.79 -2.29
N ASN A 17 11.81 18.61 -1.02
CA ASN A 17 12.44 17.42 -0.49
C ASN A 17 11.91 17.13 0.93
N PRO A 18 11.07 16.10 1.11
CA PRO A 18 10.49 15.77 2.42
C PRO A 18 11.41 14.93 3.32
N ARG A 19 12.65 14.62 2.91
CA ARG A 19 13.55 13.70 3.66
C ARG A 19 13.75 14.11 5.11
N ALA A 20 14.08 15.37 5.38
CA ALA A 20 14.28 15.86 6.74
C ALA A 20 13.00 15.76 7.60
N PHE A 21 11.83 15.95 6.98
CA PHE A 21 10.54 15.79 7.64
C PHE A 21 10.28 14.30 7.97
N PHE A 22 10.57 13.38 7.05
CA PHE A 22 10.44 11.94 7.33
C PHE A 22 11.41 11.45 8.39
N ASP A 23 12.65 11.93 8.38
CA ASP A 23 13.64 11.65 9.42
C ASP A 23 13.11 12.10 10.80
N SER A 24 12.49 13.28 10.90
CA SER A 24 11.93 13.76 12.18
C SER A 24 10.74 12.91 12.64
N LEU A 25 9.86 12.49 11.73
CA LEU A 25 8.77 11.56 12.04
C LEU A 25 9.30 10.21 12.54
N ALA A 26 10.37 9.69 11.93
CA ALA A 26 10.97 8.42 12.32
C ALA A 26 11.49 8.48 13.77
N LEU A 27 12.18 9.57 14.12
CA LEU A 27 12.67 9.78 15.49
C LEU A 27 11.53 9.97 16.49
N ALA A 28 10.48 10.70 16.12
CA ALA A 28 9.30 10.89 16.96
C ALA A 28 8.56 9.57 17.25
N LEU A 29 8.62 8.62 16.32
CA LEU A 29 8.08 7.26 16.49
C LEU A 29 9.04 6.31 17.22
N GLY A 30 10.19 6.80 17.70
CA GLY A 30 11.16 6.03 18.47
C GLY A 30 12.08 5.12 17.64
N LEU A 31 12.15 5.31 16.32
CA LEU A 31 13.06 4.53 15.48
C LEU A 31 14.52 4.94 15.74
N LYS A 32 15.42 3.95 15.78
CA LYS A 32 16.86 4.20 15.89
C LYS A 32 17.37 4.90 14.62
N ALA A 33 17.91 6.11 14.79
CA ALA A 33 18.36 6.98 13.70
C ALA A 33 19.27 6.28 12.67
N SER A 34 20.30 5.56 13.13
CA SER A 34 21.26 4.91 12.23
C SER A 34 20.61 3.77 11.43
N SER A 35 19.79 2.94 12.09
CA SER A 35 19.10 1.82 11.43
C SER A 35 18.09 2.33 10.40
N TYR A 36 17.32 3.35 10.75
CA TYR A 36 16.37 3.97 9.82
C TYR A 36 17.08 4.55 8.60
N LYS A 37 18.16 5.33 8.79
CA LYS A 37 18.93 5.90 7.67
C LYS A 37 19.50 4.80 6.77
N SER A 38 20.10 3.76 7.35
CA SER A 38 20.60 2.62 6.57
C SER A 38 19.50 1.92 5.77
N CYS A 39 18.28 1.80 6.31
CA CYS A 39 17.15 1.25 5.56
C CYS A 39 16.71 2.16 4.41
N VAL A 40 16.57 3.47 4.65
CA VAL A 40 16.12 4.43 3.62
C VAL A 40 17.14 4.57 2.49
N ASP A 41 18.43 4.55 2.83
CA ASP A 41 19.52 4.71 1.87
C ASP A 41 19.92 3.38 1.20
N SER A 42 19.27 2.26 1.56
CA SER A 42 19.61 0.95 1.04
C SER A 42 19.23 0.79 -0.44
N PRO A 43 20.18 0.41 -1.31
CA PRO A 43 19.88 0.06 -2.70
C PRO A 43 18.89 -1.10 -2.84
N SER A 44 18.90 -2.06 -1.90
CA SER A 44 17.97 -3.19 -1.93
C SER A 44 16.53 -2.78 -1.63
N SER A 45 16.34 -1.81 -0.72
CA SER A 45 15.02 -1.26 -0.42
C SER A 45 14.47 -0.48 -1.62
N LYS A 46 15.33 0.29 -2.30
CA LYS A 46 14.95 0.96 -3.55
C LYS A 46 14.56 -0.04 -4.63
N LEU A 47 15.38 -1.07 -4.87
CA LEU A 47 15.12 -2.10 -5.86
C LEU A 47 13.80 -2.84 -5.59
N LEU A 48 13.51 -3.17 -4.33
CA LEU A 48 12.26 -3.79 -3.92
C LEU A 48 11.05 -2.93 -4.31
N VAL A 49 11.07 -1.64 -3.95
CA VAL A 49 9.98 -0.70 -4.26
C VAL A 49 9.79 -0.54 -5.78
N GLU A 50 10.88 -0.43 -6.54
CA GLU A 50 10.83 -0.30 -8.00
C GLU A 50 10.28 -1.58 -8.66
N THR A 51 10.69 -2.75 -8.17
CA THR A 51 10.20 -4.06 -8.65
C THR A 51 8.71 -4.22 -8.37
N ASP A 52 8.25 -3.89 -7.17
CA ASP A 52 6.83 -3.99 -6.81
C ASP A 52 5.96 -3.01 -7.63
N ARG A 53 6.44 -1.79 -7.86
CA ARG A 53 5.79 -0.81 -8.73
C ARG A 53 5.62 -1.35 -10.16
N ASP A 54 6.67 -1.96 -10.71
CA ASP A 54 6.66 -2.45 -12.08
C ASP A 54 5.79 -3.70 -12.22
N ASN A 55 5.80 -4.58 -11.21
CA ASN A 55 4.87 -5.70 -11.12
C ASN A 55 3.41 -5.23 -11.09
N ALA A 56 3.10 -4.19 -10.31
CA ALA A 56 1.75 -3.62 -10.26
C ALA A 56 1.32 -3.05 -11.63
N ARG A 57 2.22 -2.36 -12.35
CA ARG A 57 1.95 -1.86 -13.71
C ARG A 57 1.70 -3.01 -14.68
N THR A 58 2.52 -4.06 -14.66
CA THR A 58 2.32 -5.26 -15.48
C THR A 58 1.00 -5.96 -15.16
N ALA A 59 0.57 -5.93 -13.90
CA ALA A 59 -0.74 -6.44 -13.47
C ALA A 59 -1.93 -5.52 -13.85
N GLY A 60 -1.70 -4.42 -14.58
CA GLY A 60 -2.74 -3.53 -15.08
C GLY A 60 -3.26 -2.49 -14.07
N VAL A 61 -2.44 -2.14 -13.05
CA VAL A 61 -2.71 -1.00 -12.17
C VAL A 61 -2.36 0.29 -12.89
N GLN A 62 -3.33 1.21 -13.00
CA GLN A 62 -3.16 2.49 -13.71
C GLN A 62 -3.20 3.71 -12.78
N SER A 63 -3.75 3.57 -11.59
CA SER A 63 -3.85 4.66 -10.61
C SER A 63 -3.78 4.14 -9.17
N THR A 64 -3.65 5.06 -8.22
CA THR A 64 -3.68 4.75 -6.78
C THR A 64 -4.79 5.54 -6.10
N PRO A 65 -5.46 4.97 -5.09
CA PRO A 65 -5.30 3.60 -4.61
C PRO A 65 -5.94 2.58 -5.56
N THR A 66 -5.38 1.37 -5.64
CA THR A 66 -5.99 0.22 -6.33
C THR A 66 -5.96 -0.98 -5.41
N PHE A 67 -7.06 -1.72 -5.35
CA PHE A 67 -7.22 -2.92 -4.53
C PHE A 67 -7.61 -4.10 -5.40
N PHE A 68 -7.07 -5.28 -5.10
CA PHE A 68 -7.50 -6.55 -5.67
C PHE A 68 -8.12 -7.39 -4.56
N VAL A 69 -9.43 -7.61 -4.64
CA VAL A 69 -10.16 -8.46 -3.71
C VAL A 69 -10.34 -9.83 -4.33
N GLN A 70 -9.70 -10.83 -3.75
CA GLN A 70 -9.82 -12.23 -4.16
C GLN A 70 -11.22 -12.76 -3.86
N ILE A 71 -11.83 -13.45 -4.83
CA ILE A 71 -13.10 -14.15 -4.65
C ILE A 71 -12.84 -15.63 -4.93
N GLN A 72 -12.83 -16.45 -3.87
CA GLN A 72 -12.46 -17.85 -3.95
C GLN A 72 -13.27 -18.72 -2.98
N ALA A 73 -13.60 -19.94 -3.41
CA ALA A 73 -14.00 -21.04 -2.53
C ALA A 73 -12.77 -21.79 -1.94
N PRO A 74 -12.83 -22.30 -0.71
CA PRO A 74 -11.70 -22.98 -0.07
C PRO A 74 -11.13 -24.12 -0.95
N GLY A 75 -9.81 -24.25 -0.99
CA GLY A 75 -9.13 -25.33 -1.72
C GLY A 75 -9.14 -25.20 -3.26
N LYS A 76 -9.63 -24.10 -3.84
CA LYS A 76 -9.55 -23.84 -5.28
C LYS A 76 -8.40 -22.86 -5.62
N PRO A 77 -7.82 -22.93 -6.83
CA PRO A 77 -6.85 -21.93 -7.26
C PRO A 77 -7.44 -20.52 -7.31
N VAL A 78 -6.62 -19.50 -7.06
CA VAL A 78 -7.01 -18.09 -7.20
C VAL A 78 -7.15 -17.75 -8.68
N THR A 79 -8.36 -17.88 -9.22
CA THR A 79 -8.62 -17.56 -10.64
C THR A 79 -9.45 -16.29 -10.82
N THR A 80 -10.08 -15.79 -9.76
CA THR A 80 -11.01 -14.66 -9.83
C THR A 80 -10.70 -13.61 -8.76
N PHE A 81 -10.57 -12.37 -9.20
CA PHE A 81 -10.45 -11.19 -8.35
C PHE A 81 -11.39 -10.08 -8.83
N ARG A 82 -11.71 -9.17 -7.92
CA ARG A 82 -12.36 -7.88 -8.24
C ARG A 82 -11.32 -6.79 -8.06
N LYS A 83 -11.02 -6.06 -9.13
CA LYS A 83 -10.19 -4.85 -9.08
C LYS A 83 -11.08 -3.66 -8.68
N LEU A 84 -10.68 -2.92 -7.66
CA LEU A 84 -11.26 -1.65 -7.25
C LEU A 84 -10.21 -0.56 -7.44
N GLU A 85 -10.40 0.28 -8.46
CA GLU A 85 -9.47 1.33 -8.83
C GLU A 85 -10.05 2.70 -8.44
N GLY A 86 -9.38 3.41 -7.53
CA GLY A 86 -9.82 4.66 -6.93
C GLY A 86 -10.22 4.54 -5.45
N ALA A 87 -10.39 5.70 -4.81
CA ALA A 87 -10.81 5.81 -3.40
C ALA A 87 -12.34 5.67 -3.27
N TYR A 88 -12.84 4.44 -3.32
CA TYR A 88 -14.27 4.16 -3.15
C TYR A 88 -14.74 4.41 -1.69
N PRO A 89 -16.03 4.73 -1.49
CA PRO A 89 -16.66 4.71 -0.17
C PRO A 89 -16.56 3.33 0.50
N VAL A 90 -16.47 3.31 1.83
CA VAL A 90 -16.44 2.07 2.65
C VAL A 90 -17.62 1.13 2.33
N ALA A 91 -18.79 1.68 2.00
CA ALA A 91 -19.96 0.90 1.65
C ALA A 91 -19.75 0.02 0.40
N ASP A 92 -18.98 0.50 -0.58
CA ASP A 92 -18.71 -0.27 -1.81
C ASP A 92 -17.66 -1.35 -1.56
N PHE A 93 -16.64 -1.07 -0.72
CA PHE A 93 -15.74 -2.11 -0.22
C PHE A 93 -16.50 -3.22 0.51
N ARG A 94 -17.46 -2.87 1.37
CA ARG A 94 -18.28 -3.85 2.10
C ARG A 94 -19.01 -4.79 1.16
N LYS A 95 -19.66 -4.28 0.11
CA LYS A 95 -20.37 -5.11 -0.88
C LYS A 95 -19.44 -6.15 -1.54
N VAL A 96 -18.22 -5.73 -1.89
CA VAL A 96 -17.25 -6.61 -2.55
C VAL A 96 -16.72 -7.66 -1.58
N LEU A 97 -16.42 -7.28 -0.35
CA LEU A 97 -15.93 -8.19 0.69
C LEU A 97 -17.02 -9.19 1.13
N ASP A 98 -18.28 -8.77 1.26
CA ASP A 98 -19.40 -9.65 1.59
C ASP A 98 -19.59 -10.73 0.51
N ALA A 99 -19.45 -10.36 -0.76
CA ALA A 99 -19.48 -11.32 -1.88
C ALA A 99 -18.30 -12.30 -1.84
N ALA A 100 -17.09 -11.81 -1.52
CA ALA A 100 -15.91 -12.66 -1.36
C ALA A 100 -16.08 -13.67 -0.22
N LEU A 101 -16.59 -13.22 0.93
CA LEU A 101 -16.85 -14.06 2.09
C LEU A 101 -17.96 -15.09 1.83
N ALA A 102 -19.01 -14.72 1.10
CA ALA A 102 -20.06 -15.66 0.71
C ALA A 102 -19.52 -16.76 -0.22
N ALA A 103 -18.60 -16.44 -1.13
CA ALA A 103 -17.93 -17.43 -1.97
C ALA A 103 -17.01 -18.36 -1.17
N ALA A 104 -16.32 -17.83 -0.15
CA ALA A 104 -15.43 -18.60 0.71
C ALA A 104 -16.12 -19.57 1.68
N LYS A 105 -17.44 -19.45 1.86
CA LYS A 105 -18.25 -20.36 2.70
C LYS A 105 -18.87 -21.52 1.94
N LYS A 106 -18.76 -21.52 0.60
CA LYS A 106 -19.24 -22.61 -0.27
C LYS A 106 -18.11 -23.59 -0.53
#